data_AF-A0AAJ1B2N9-F1
#
_entry.id   AF-A0AAJ1B2N9-F1
#
_cell.length_a   1.000
_cell.length_b   1.000
_cell.length_c   1.000
_cell.angle_alpha   90.00
_cell.angle_beta   90.00
_cell.angle_gamma   90.00
#
_symmetry.space_group_name_H-M   'P 1'
#
loop_
_entity.id
_entity.type
_entity.pdbx_description
1 polymer ?
#
loop_
_entity_poly.entity_id
_entity_poly.type
_entity_poly.pdbx_seq_one_letter_code
_entity_poly.pdbx_strand_id
1 'polypeptide(L)'
;KISSAIALVIFLGEMLNFSRTMWIAFACMSIINIDHEQIIYKFKHRALFVVVGSIIFGILFTIVPKGYLGLAGILGGIMVGFSGSYHWQTVFNCFGALAITIDLFGFLNAIIIRIVANIAGSIFSFVYHHLFEK
;
A
#
# COMPACT_ATOMS: atom_id res chain seq x y z
N LYS A 1 17.43 -10.32 0.19
CA LYS A 1 15.98 -10.67 0.19
C LYS A 1 15.14 -9.45 -0.12
N ILE A 2 14.90 -8.56 0.85
CA ILE A 2 14.08 -7.35 0.63
C ILE A 2 14.72 -6.42 -0.42
N SER A 3 16.02 -6.15 -0.34
CA SER A 3 16.69 -5.25 -1.30
C SER A 3 16.67 -5.76 -2.74
N SER A 4 16.83 -7.07 -2.95
CA SER A 4 16.76 -7.70 -4.29
C SER A 4 15.34 -7.72 -4.84
N ALA A 5 14.34 -8.01 -3.99
CA ALA A 5 12.92 -7.92 -4.38
C ALA A 5 12.52 -6.49 -4.76
N ILE A 6 12.95 -5.50 -3.97
CA ILE A 6 12.69 -4.08 -4.24
C ILE A 6 13.37 -3.63 -5.53
N ALA A 7 14.63 -3.98 -5.75
CA ALA A 7 15.34 -3.63 -6.98
C ALA A 7 14.62 -4.23 -8.21
N LEU A 8 14.21 -5.49 -8.13
CA LEU A 8 13.51 -6.16 -9.22
C LEU A 8 12.12 -5.59 -9.48
N VAL A 9 11.33 -5.28 -8.45
CA VAL A 9 9.99 -4.70 -8.65
C VAL A 9 10.07 -3.27 -9.19
N ILE A 10 11.10 -2.51 -8.80
CA ILE A 10 11.35 -1.19 -9.36
C ILE A 10 11.74 -1.31 -10.83
N PHE A 11 12.70 -2.17 -11.15
CA PHE A 11 13.14 -2.42 -12.52
C PHE A 11 11.97 -2.83 -13.43
N LEU A 12 11.17 -3.84 -13.03
CA LEU A 12 10.03 -4.31 -13.81
C LEU A 12 8.94 -3.24 -13.95
N GLY A 13 8.64 -2.49 -12.89
CA GLY A 13 7.64 -1.43 -12.95
C GLY A 13 8.05 -0.27 -13.85
N GLU A 14 9.34 0.08 -13.89
CA GLU A 14 9.88 1.06 -14.84
C GLU A 14 9.83 0.55 -16.28
N MET A 15 10.19 -0.72 -16.53
CA MET A 15 10.06 -1.32 -17.88
C MET A 15 8.62 -1.30 -18.40
N LEU A 16 7.63 -1.47 -17.51
CA LEU A 16 6.21 -1.42 -17.84
C LEU A 16 5.64 0.02 -17.86
N ASN A 17 6.48 1.04 -17.71
CA ASN A 17 6.09 2.45 -17.63
C ASN A 17 5.02 2.75 -16.56
N PHE A 18 5.06 2.02 -15.43
CA PHE A 18 4.09 2.23 -14.36
C PHE A 18 4.34 3.58 -13.67
N SER A 19 3.30 4.41 -13.59
CA SER A 19 3.40 5.66 -12.86
C SER A 19 3.61 5.39 -11.36
N ARG A 20 4.72 5.86 -10.79
CA ARG A 20 5.05 5.75 -9.35
C ARG A 20 5.34 4.33 -8.87
N THR A 21 6.26 3.65 -9.54
CA THR A 21 6.77 2.31 -9.16
C THR A 21 7.20 2.18 -7.68
N MET A 22 7.67 3.26 -7.06
CA MET A 22 7.98 3.31 -5.62
C MET A 22 6.83 2.82 -4.73
N TRP A 23 5.57 3.03 -5.11
CA TRP A 23 4.43 2.59 -4.31
C TRP A 23 4.19 1.08 -4.38
N ILE A 24 4.51 0.47 -5.52
CA ILE A 24 4.55 -0.99 -5.66
C ILE A 24 5.68 -1.53 -4.77
N ALA A 25 6.84 -0.87 -4.76
CA ALA A 25 7.97 -1.25 -3.91
C ALA A 25 7.64 -1.18 -2.41
N PHE A 26 6.94 -0.14 -1.95
CA PHE A 26 6.48 -0.07 -0.55
C PHE A 26 5.48 -1.17 -0.20
N ALA A 27 4.56 -1.49 -1.12
CA ALA A 27 3.65 -2.60 -0.91
C ALA A 27 4.42 -3.92 -0.77
N CYS A 28 5.39 -4.15 -1.65
CA CYS A 28 6.25 -5.32 -1.64
C CYS A 28 7.06 -5.45 -0.34
N MET A 29 7.70 -4.37 0.11
CA MET A 29 8.49 -4.33 1.34
C MET A 29 7.68 -4.78 2.57
N SER A 30 6.42 -4.35 2.68
CA SER A 30 5.59 -4.69 3.84
C SER A 30 5.11 -6.16 3.90
N ILE A 31 5.21 -6.89 2.78
CA ILE A 31 4.85 -8.31 2.68
C ILE A 31 6.07 -9.19 2.96
N ILE A 32 7.20 -8.94 2.30
CA ILE A 32 8.42 -9.79 2.32
C ILE A 32 9.14 -9.79 3.67
N ASN A 33 8.71 -8.97 4.63
CA ASN A 33 9.46 -8.75 5.87
C ASN A 33 9.43 -9.92 6.89
N ILE A 34 8.68 -11.02 6.66
CA ILE A 34 8.48 -12.11 7.66
C ILE A 34 8.23 -13.48 6.98
N ASP A 35 8.34 -14.57 7.75
CA ASP A 35 8.06 -16.00 7.49
C ASP A 35 6.97 -16.33 6.44
N HIS A 36 7.13 -17.49 5.79
CA HIS A 36 6.30 -18.01 4.69
C HIS A 36 4.78 -17.94 4.96
N GLU A 37 4.31 -18.40 6.12
CA GLU A 37 2.88 -18.38 6.45
C GLU A 37 2.30 -16.96 6.52
N GLN A 38 3.12 -16.00 6.98
CA GLN A 38 2.70 -14.61 7.06
C GLN A 38 2.64 -13.95 5.69
N ILE A 39 3.43 -14.37 4.70
CA ILE A 39 3.36 -13.85 3.33
C ILE A 39 2.03 -14.24 2.68
N ILE A 40 1.62 -15.50 2.80
CA ILE A 40 0.34 -15.98 2.26
C ILE A 40 -0.83 -15.27 2.95
N TYR A 41 -0.77 -15.13 4.28
CA TYR A 41 -1.77 -14.39 5.04
C TYR A 41 -1.88 -12.93 4.58
N LYS A 42 -0.74 -12.22 4.52
CA LYS A 42 -0.69 -10.82 4.09
C LYS A 42 -1.17 -10.63 2.66
N PHE A 43 -0.79 -11.52 1.74
CA PHE A 43 -1.24 -11.51 0.35
C PHE A 43 -2.77 -11.57 0.25
N LYS A 44 -3.41 -12.52 0.94
CA LYS A 44 -4.87 -12.70 0.91
C LYS A 44 -5.63 -11.50 1.47
N HIS A 45 -5.11 -10.91 2.56
CA HIS A 45 -5.83 -9.86 3.28
C HIS A 45 -5.55 -8.45 2.77
N ARG A 46 -4.39 -8.20 2.14
CA ARG A 46 -3.99 -6.84 1.77
C ARG A 46 -4.97 -6.17 0.81
N ALA A 47 -5.39 -6.85 -0.26
CA ALA A 47 -6.30 -6.28 -1.23
C ALA A 47 -7.62 -5.82 -0.57
N LEU A 48 -8.17 -6.66 0.31
CA LEU A 48 -9.40 -6.35 1.06
C LEU A 48 -9.21 -5.12 1.95
N PHE A 49 -8.15 -5.08 2.78
CA PHE A 49 -7.96 -3.98 3.72
C PHE A 49 -7.49 -2.68 3.08
N VAL A 50 -6.87 -2.72 1.89
CA VAL A 50 -6.61 -1.53 1.09
C VAL A 50 -7.90 -0.93 0.54
N VAL A 51 -8.84 -1.76 0.08
CA VAL A 51 -10.17 -1.29 -0.34
C VAL A 51 -10.92 -0.68 0.84
N VAL A 52 -10.97 -1.39 1.98
CA VAL A 52 -11.60 -0.88 3.22
C VAL A 52 -10.98 0.45 3.64
N GLY A 53 -9.64 0.54 3.69
CA GLY A 53 -8.96 1.78 4.07
C GLY A 53 -9.20 2.93 3.09
N SER A 54 -9.31 2.63 1.79
CA SER A 54 -9.63 3.64 0.77
C SER A 54 -11.06 4.14 0.89
N ILE A 55 -12.02 3.28 1.23
CA ILE A 55 -13.42 3.68 1.48
C ILE A 55 -13.52 4.53 2.76
N ILE A 56 -12.89 4.11 3.86
CA ILE A 56 -12.91 4.88 5.12
C ILE A 56 -12.27 6.25 4.90
N PHE A 57 -11.13 6.31 4.21
CA PHE A 57 -10.52 7.58 3.86
C PHE A 57 -11.42 8.41 2.94
N GLY A 58 -12.12 7.77 2.00
CA GLY A 58 -13.08 8.44 1.13
C GLY A 58 -14.23 9.11 1.86
N ILE A 59 -14.76 8.47 2.91
CA ILE A 59 -15.76 9.06 3.81
C ILE A 59 -15.13 10.20 4.62
N LEU A 60 -13.92 10.01 5.14
CA LEU A 60 -13.21 11.06 5.88
C LEU A 60 -12.98 12.30 5.00
N PHE A 61 -12.69 12.10 3.71
CA PHE A 61 -12.48 13.17 2.74
C PHE A 61 -13.72 14.04 2.51
N THR A 62 -14.94 13.54 2.71
CA THR A 62 -16.16 14.35 2.58
C THR A 62 -16.45 15.19 3.82
N ILE A 63 -15.91 14.81 4.98
CA ILE A 63 -16.15 15.47 6.27
C ILE A 63 -15.04 16.49 6.57
N VAL A 64 -13.78 16.14 6.27
CA VAL A 64 -12.60 16.94 6.63
C VAL A 64 -12.36 18.02 5.57
N PRO A 65 -12.23 19.31 5.95
CA PRO A 65 -11.89 20.36 4.99
C PRO A 65 -10.51 20.11 4.37
N LYS A 66 -10.36 20.44 3.08
CA LYS A 66 -9.16 20.10 2.29
C LYS A 66 -7.84 20.52 2.94
N GLY A 67 -7.80 21.68 3.60
CA GLY A 67 -6.61 22.18 4.29
C GLY A 67 -6.11 21.32 5.46
N TYR A 68 -6.93 20.38 5.95
CA TYR A 68 -6.58 19.47 7.05
C TYR A 68 -6.38 18.02 6.60
N LEU A 69 -6.44 17.72 5.30
CA LEU A 69 -6.23 16.35 4.79
C LEU A 69 -4.82 15.82 5.12
N GLY A 70 -3.82 16.70 5.14
CA GLY A 70 -2.47 16.33 5.60
C GLY A 70 -2.43 15.80 7.03
N LEU A 71 -3.29 16.33 7.93
CA LEU A 71 -3.40 15.84 9.31
C LEU A 71 -3.96 14.42 9.35
N ALA A 72 -4.91 14.08 8.48
CA ALA A 72 -5.40 12.71 8.37
C ALA A 72 -4.28 11.73 7.96
N GLY A 73 -3.35 12.17 7.11
CA GLY A 73 -2.15 11.40 6.76
C GLY A 73 -1.21 11.18 7.95
N ILE A 74 -0.93 12.25 8.73
CA ILE A 74 -0.09 12.18 9.94
C ILE A 74 -0.72 11.26 10.99
N LEU A 75 -2.01 11.45 11.27
CA LEU A 75 -2.77 10.60 12.21
C LEU A 75 -2.78 9.15 11.73
N GLY A 76 -2.98 8.91 10.44
CA GLY A 76 -2.87 7.58 9.84
C GLY A 76 -1.51 6.94 10.12
N GLY A 77 -0.41 7.66 9.95
CA GLY A 77 0.94 7.18 10.27
C GLY A 77 1.12 6.79 11.74
N ILE A 78 0.61 7.61 12.67
CA ILE A 78 0.64 7.31 14.10
C ILE A 78 -0.21 6.06 14.40
N MET A 79 -1.42 5.97 13.83
CA MET A 79 -2.32 4.84 14.03
C MET A 79 -1.76 3.53 13.49
N VAL A 80 -0.93 3.54 12.43
CA VAL A 80 -0.19 2.35 11.98
C VAL A 80 0.73 1.85 13.10
N GLY A 81 1.44 2.73 13.80
CA GLY A 81 2.34 2.37 14.91
C GLY A 81 1.63 1.75 16.11
N PHE A 82 0.39 2.17 16.39
CA PHE A 82 -0.44 1.60 17.45
C PHE A 82 -1.30 0.41 17.00
N SER A 83 -1.29 0.07 15.72
CA SER A 83 -2.11 -1.02 15.20
C SER A 83 -1.54 -2.38 15.60
N GLY A 84 -2.23 -3.06 16.51
CA GLY A 84 -1.89 -4.41 16.97
C GLY A 84 -2.10 -5.52 15.92
N SER A 85 -2.64 -5.21 14.73
CA SER A 85 -2.83 -6.18 13.65
C SER A 85 -2.48 -5.62 12.27
N TYR A 86 -2.03 -6.51 11.37
CA TYR A 86 -1.70 -6.17 9.99
C TYR A 86 -2.86 -5.55 9.22
N HIS A 87 -4.09 -5.94 9.55
CA HIS A 87 -5.32 -5.42 8.96
C HIS A 87 -5.44 -3.91 9.15
N TRP A 88 -5.33 -3.45 10.41
CA TRP A 88 -5.44 -2.03 10.75
C TRP A 88 -4.23 -1.24 10.26
N GLN A 89 -3.03 -1.82 10.29
CA GLN A 89 -1.85 -1.21 9.65
C GLN A 89 -2.10 -0.95 8.15
N THR A 90 -2.72 -1.90 7.45
CA THR A 90 -3.02 -1.76 6.02
C THR A 90 -4.07 -0.67 5.76
N VAL A 91 -5.12 -0.61 6.59
CA VAL A 91 -6.16 0.43 6.53
C VAL A 91 -5.56 1.81 6.73
N PHE A 92 -4.84 2.05 7.83
CA PHE A 92 -4.29 3.37 8.16
C PHE A 92 -3.12 3.76 7.25
N ASN A 93 -2.37 2.80 6.70
CA ASN A 93 -1.35 3.10 5.69
C ASN A 93 -1.97 3.71 4.41
N CYS A 94 -3.26 3.45 4.13
CA CYS A 94 -3.95 4.12 3.03
C CYS A 94 -4.14 5.61 3.29
N PHE A 95 -4.22 6.07 4.54
CA PHE A 95 -4.52 7.46 4.85
C PHE A 95 -3.34 8.36 4.48
N GLY A 96 -2.13 7.98 4.89
CA GLY A 96 -0.91 8.71 4.54
C GLY A 96 -0.68 8.75 3.03
N ALA A 97 -0.92 7.63 2.34
CA ALA A 97 -0.80 7.59 0.88
C ALA A 97 -1.86 8.47 0.20
N LEU A 98 -3.14 8.26 0.52
CA LEU A 98 -4.27 8.94 -0.10
C LEU A 98 -4.24 10.45 0.13
N ALA A 99 -3.88 10.90 1.34
CA ALA A 99 -3.74 12.32 1.67
C ALA A 99 -2.77 13.06 0.74
N ILE A 100 -1.70 12.40 0.25
CA ILE A 100 -0.73 13.01 -0.67
C ILE A 100 -1.19 12.85 -2.13
N THR A 101 -1.69 11.67 -2.49
CA THR A 101 -2.07 11.38 -3.89
C THR A 101 -3.25 12.17 -4.42
N ILE A 102 -4.20 12.55 -3.56
CA ILE A 102 -5.42 13.22 -4.01
C ILE A 102 -5.10 14.58 -4.61
N ASP A 103 -4.16 15.31 -4.04
CA ASP A 103 -3.72 16.60 -4.57
C ASP A 103 -2.98 16.45 -5.91
N LEU A 104 -2.34 15.29 -6.14
CA LEU A 104 -1.57 15.02 -7.35
C LEU A 104 -2.40 14.48 -8.52
N PHE A 105 -3.38 13.62 -8.24
CA PHE A 105 -4.09 12.85 -9.26
C PHE A 105 -5.61 13.03 -9.25
N GLY A 106 -6.15 13.69 -8.22
CA GLY A 106 -7.59 13.75 -7.95
C GLY A 106 -8.09 12.53 -7.18
N PHE A 107 -9.27 12.67 -6.59
CA PHE A 107 -9.84 11.71 -5.63
C PHE A 107 -9.98 10.28 -6.17
N LEU A 108 -10.67 10.11 -7.30
CA LEU A 108 -10.90 8.79 -7.89
C LEU A 108 -9.60 8.12 -8.35
N ASN A 109 -8.73 8.86 -9.04
CA ASN A 109 -7.46 8.31 -9.51
C ASN A 109 -6.54 7.92 -8.37
N ALA A 110 -6.51 8.69 -7.27
CA ALA A 110 -5.72 8.36 -6.08
C ALA A 110 -6.14 6.99 -5.50
N ILE A 111 -7.45 6.74 -5.38
CA ILE A 111 -7.98 5.46 -4.91
C ILE A 111 -7.61 4.31 -5.87
N ILE A 112 -7.79 4.51 -7.18
CA ILE A 112 -7.46 3.50 -8.19
C ILE A 112 -5.98 3.14 -8.13
N ILE A 113 -5.09 4.13 -8.15
CA ILE A 113 -3.64 3.89 -8.11
C ILE A 113 -3.27 3.18 -6.80
N ARG A 114 -3.90 3.55 -5.68
CA ARG A 114 -3.65 2.91 -4.38
C ARG A 114 -4.00 1.43 -4.39
N ILE A 115 -5.16 1.06 -4.94
CA ILE A 115 -5.60 -0.33 -5.04
C ILE A 115 -4.68 -1.10 -6.00
N VAL A 116 -4.46 -0.58 -7.21
CA VAL A 116 -3.64 -1.24 -8.23
C VAL A 116 -2.21 -1.46 -7.75
N ALA A 117 -1.56 -0.43 -7.18
CA ALA A 117 -0.18 -0.56 -6.72
C ALA A 117 -0.03 -1.59 -5.59
N ASN A 118 -1.02 -1.69 -4.69
CA ASN A 118 -0.99 -2.70 -3.63
C ASN A 118 -1.28 -4.11 -4.13
N ILE A 119 -2.17 -4.27 -5.11
CA ILE A 119 -2.43 -5.57 -5.74
C ILE A 119 -1.17 -6.01 -6.51
N ALA A 120 -0.60 -5.13 -7.33
CA ALA A 120 0.63 -5.41 -8.08
C ALA A 120 1.79 -5.79 -7.15
N GLY A 121 1.99 -5.02 -6.06
CA GLY A 121 3.01 -5.33 -5.07
C GLY A 121 2.77 -6.66 -4.36
N SER A 122 1.50 -7.00 -4.08
CA SER A 122 1.13 -8.30 -3.46
C SER A 122 1.44 -9.48 -4.37
N ILE A 123 1.03 -9.40 -5.63
CA ILE A 123 1.28 -10.44 -6.63
C ILE A 123 2.79 -10.62 -6.81
N PHE A 124 3.52 -9.50 -6.98
CA PHE A 124 4.97 -9.55 -7.11
C PHE A 124 5.62 -10.21 -5.90
N SER A 125 5.26 -9.83 -4.67
CA SER A 125 5.84 -10.43 -3.47
C SER A 125 5.56 -11.94 -3.37
N PHE A 126 4.35 -12.37 -3.72
CA PHE A 126 3.98 -13.78 -3.72
C PHE A 126 4.78 -14.59 -4.75
N VAL A 127 4.92 -14.06 -5.98
CA VAL A 127 5.71 -14.70 -7.05
C VAL A 127 7.19 -14.72 -6.70
N TYR A 128 7.73 -13.59 -6.23
CA TYR A 128 9.12 -13.46 -5.82
C TYR A 128 9.45 -14.49 -4.73
N HIS A 129 8.58 -14.61 -3.73
CA HIS A 129 8.74 -15.58 -2.67
C HIS A 129 8.80 -17.01 -3.23
N HIS A 130 7.82 -17.44 -4.04
CA HIS A 130 7.84 -18.78 -4.62
C HIS A 130 9.04 -19.10 -5.52
N LEU A 131 9.60 -18.11 -6.21
CA LEU A 131 10.72 -18.30 -7.13
C LEU A 131 12.09 -18.29 -6.42
N PHE A 132 12.26 -17.44 -5.42
CA PHE A 132 13.57 -17.14 -4.83
C PHE A 132 13.69 -17.53 -3.35
N GLU A 133 12.59 -17.83 -2.68
CA GLU A 133 12.53 -18.20 -1.27
C GLU A 133 11.71 -19.49 -1.12
N LYS A 134 12.39 -20.64 -1.20
CA LYS A 134 11.80 -21.93 -0.83
C LYS A 134 11.61 -22.03 0.67
#